data_AF-A0A3B9IMR4-F1
#
_entry.id   AF-A0A3B9IMR4-F1
#
_cell.length_a   1.000
_cell.length_b   1.000
_cell.length_c   1.000
_cell.angle_alpha   90.00
_cell.angle_beta   90.00
_cell.angle_gamma   90.00
#
_symmetry.space_group_name_H-M   'P 1'
#
loop_
_entity.id
_entity.type
_entity.pdbx_description
1 polymer ?
#
loop_
_entity_poly.entity_id
_entity_poly.type
_entity_poly.pdbx_seq_one_letter_code
_entity_poly.pdbx_strand_id
1 'polypeptide(L)'
;QIRVHMAHLGCPLVGDPVYAEGVGEAFADEMRTKLGPMLLHARAITLPLYPDQPPVEAVAPVPGHMRRALEEVGMDGAAEDAFARRQRAEALAAAETAPADEEPVEKLKSRRGRGFEAPRGPGSGRGGFGGR
;
A
#
# COMPACT_ATOMS: atom_id res chain seq x y z
N GLN A 1 0.08 -8.22 -4.19
CA GLN A 1 -0.80 -8.26 -5.38
C GLN A 1 -0.04 -7.87 -6.65
N ILE A 2 0.47 -6.64 -6.78
CA ILE A 2 1.21 -6.19 -7.99
C ILE A 2 2.33 -7.17 -8.37
N ARG A 3 3.17 -7.55 -7.41
CA ARG A 3 4.29 -8.50 -7.60
C ARG A 3 3.87 -9.80 -8.31
N VAL A 4 2.84 -10.48 -7.79
CA VAL A 4 2.37 -11.76 -8.37
C VAL A 4 1.73 -11.57 -9.74
N HIS A 5 1.01 -10.47 -9.96
CA HIS A 5 0.44 -10.20 -11.29
C HIS A 5 1.51 -9.91 -12.33
N MET A 6 2.52 -9.13 -11.98
CA MET A 6 3.64 -8.82 -12.86
C MET A 6 4.44 -10.09 -13.22
N ALA A 7 4.69 -10.95 -12.24
CA ALA A 7 5.29 -12.25 -12.48
C ALA A 7 4.41 -13.16 -13.37
N HIS A 8 3.10 -13.17 -13.16
CA HIS A 8 2.17 -13.93 -13.99
C HIS A 8 2.12 -13.44 -15.45
N LEU A 9 2.33 -12.14 -15.68
CA LEU A 9 2.45 -11.55 -17.01
C LEU A 9 3.80 -11.85 -17.69
N GLY A 10 4.72 -12.55 -17.01
CA GLY A 10 6.07 -12.82 -17.50
C GLY A 10 7.04 -11.65 -17.34
N CYS A 11 6.63 -10.58 -16.65
CA CYS A 11 7.42 -9.37 -16.43
C CYS A 11 7.59 -9.11 -14.92
N PRO A 12 8.31 -9.97 -14.17
CA PRO A 12 8.49 -9.80 -12.73
C PRO A 12 9.21 -8.49 -12.41
N LEU A 13 8.96 -7.96 -11.21
CA LEU A 13 9.57 -6.71 -10.77
C LEU A 13 11.07 -6.88 -10.54
N VAL A 14 11.85 -5.91 -10.99
CA VAL A 14 13.31 -5.87 -10.77
C VAL A 14 13.58 -5.80 -9.27
N GLY A 15 14.44 -6.71 -8.80
CA GLY A 15 14.82 -6.80 -7.39
C GLY A 15 13.82 -7.54 -6.49
N ASP A 16 12.78 -8.17 -7.04
CA ASP A 16 11.87 -9.03 -6.29
C ASP A 16 12.55 -10.37 -5.92
N PRO A 17 12.76 -10.69 -4.62
CA PRO A 17 13.44 -11.91 -4.22
C PRO A 17 12.56 -13.16 -4.24
N VAL A 18 11.24 -13.03 -4.40
CA VAL A 18 10.29 -14.15 -4.30
C VAL A 18 9.68 -14.49 -5.64
N TYR A 19 9.25 -13.49 -6.42
CA TYR A 19 8.47 -13.72 -7.65
C TYR A 19 9.28 -13.54 -8.94
N ALA A 20 10.59 -13.33 -8.85
CA ALA A 20 11.49 -13.25 -10.02
C ALA A 20 12.01 -14.64 -10.46
N GLU A 21 11.24 -15.69 -10.20
CA GLU A 21 11.55 -17.04 -10.68
C GLU A 21 11.59 -17.04 -12.23
N GLY A 22 12.62 -17.67 -12.80
CA GLY A 22 12.79 -17.75 -14.26
C GLY A 22 13.63 -16.64 -14.91
N VAL A 23 14.02 -15.59 -14.18
CA VAL A 23 14.92 -14.52 -14.71
C VAL A 23 16.41 -14.89 -14.57
N GLY A 24 16.70 -16.06 -13.97
CA GLY A 24 18.06 -16.52 -13.64
C GLY A 24 18.55 -15.89 -12.32
N GLU A 25 18.89 -16.74 -11.34
CA GLU A 25 19.27 -16.28 -9.99
C GLU A 25 20.45 -15.30 -10.01
N ALA A 26 21.45 -15.57 -10.85
CA ALA A 26 22.62 -14.70 -11.01
C ALA A 26 22.23 -13.29 -11.50
N PHE A 27 21.31 -13.19 -12.45
CA PHE A 27 20.83 -11.89 -12.95
C PHE A 27 19.99 -11.17 -11.89
N ALA A 28 19.12 -11.89 -11.17
CA ALA A 28 18.32 -11.31 -10.10
C ALA A 28 19.18 -10.82 -8.91
N ASP A 29 20.25 -11.51 -8.56
CA ASP A 29 21.23 -11.08 -7.56
C ASP A 29 22.06 -9.89 -8.04
N GLU A 30 22.51 -9.90 -9.30
CA GLU A 30 23.24 -8.79 -9.92
C GLU A 30 22.38 -7.51 -9.93
N MET A 31 21.12 -7.62 -10.35
CA MET A 31 20.20 -6.48 -10.36
C MET A 31 19.92 -5.94 -8.95
N ARG A 32 19.78 -6.81 -7.94
CA ARG A 32 19.66 -6.36 -6.53
C ARG A 32 20.91 -5.65 -6.05
N THR A 33 22.09 -6.11 -6.47
CA THR A 33 23.38 -5.50 -6.10
C THR A 33 23.58 -4.15 -6.78
N LYS A 34 23.19 -4.03 -8.05
CA LYS A 34 23.36 -2.79 -8.84
C LYS A 34 22.31 -1.73 -8.56
N LEU A 35 21.03 -2.13 -8.57
CA LEU A 35 19.87 -1.23 -8.51
C LEU A 35 19.25 -1.14 -7.11
N GLY A 36 19.67 -2.00 -6.19
CA GLY A 36 19.23 -2.01 -4.81
C GLY A 36 17.95 -2.82 -4.58
N PRO A 37 17.07 -2.40 -3.65
CA PRO A 37 15.87 -3.14 -3.31
C PRO A 37 14.86 -3.16 -4.47
N MET A 38 13.81 -3.96 -4.31
CA MET A 38 12.71 -4.09 -5.28
C MET A 38 12.20 -2.72 -5.76
N LEU A 39 12.14 -2.56 -7.09
CA LEU A 39 11.66 -1.33 -7.73
C LEU A 39 10.14 -1.22 -7.71
N LEU A 40 9.56 -1.14 -6.50
CA LEU A 40 8.14 -0.91 -6.26
C LEU A 40 7.96 0.23 -5.27
N HIS A 41 7.35 1.33 -5.73
CA HIS A 41 7.16 2.53 -4.92
C HIS A 41 5.68 2.93 -4.87
N ALA A 42 5.15 3.07 -3.65
CA ALA A 42 3.82 3.62 -3.43
C ALA A 42 3.88 5.15 -3.49
N ARG A 43 3.69 5.69 -4.69
CA ARG A 43 3.96 7.10 -4.96
C ARG A 43 2.89 8.07 -4.45
N ALA A 44 1.62 7.70 -4.51
CA ALA A 44 0.54 8.59 -4.11
C ALA A 44 -0.59 7.80 -3.44
N ILE A 45 -1.27 8.45 -2.48
CA ILE A 45 -2.44 7.88 -1.83
C ILE A 45 -3.55 8.93 -1.66
N THR A 46 -4.72 8.50 -2.14
CA THR A 46 -6.09 9.05 -2.07
C THR A 46 -6.97 8.65 -0.90
N LEU A 47 -7.17 9.44 0.16
CA LEU A 47 -8.06 9.01 1.26
C LEU A 47 -9.21 10.00 1.50
N PRO A 48 -10.47 9.65 1.14
CA PRO A 48 -11.64 10.43 1.55
C PRO A 48 -11.97 10.16 3.03
N LEU A 49 -11.28 10.85 3.94
CA LEU A 49 -11.43 10.63 5.38
C LEU A 49 -12.75 11.20 5.94
N TYR A 50 -13.30 12.24 5.32
CA TYR A 50 -14.54 12.88 5.74
C TYR A 50 -15.46 13.11 4.54
N PRO A 51 -16.77 12.83 4.67
CA PRO A 51 -17.73 13.00 3.57
C PRO A 51 -17.84 14.45 3.07
N ASP A 52 -17.73 15.42 3.98
CA ASP A 52 -17.93 16.84 3.70
C ASP A 52 -16.59 17.60 3.51
N GLN A 53 -15.47 16.89 3.43
CA GLN A 53 -14.16 17.51 3.21
C GLN A 53 -13.49 16.96 1.95
N PRO A 54 -12.63 17.77 1.31
CA PRO A 54 -11.81 17.28 0.23
C PRO A 54 -10.97 16.08 0.70
N PRO A 55 -10.79 15.06 -0.15
CA PRO A 55 -9.94 13.92 0.17
C PRO A 55 -8.53 14.32 0.57
N VAL A 56 -7.98 13.64 1.58
CA VAL A 56 -6.59 13.84 2.03
C VAL A 56 -5.64 13.13 1.07
N GLU A 57 -4.62 13.86 0.65
CA GLU A 57 -3.64 13.37 -0.31
C GLU A 57 -2.23 13.37 0.27
N ALA A 58 -1.46 12.34 -0.08
CA ALA A 58 -0.03 12.32 0.16
C ALA A 58 0.71 11.81 -1.09
N VAL A 59 1.78 12.50 -1.47
CA VAL A 59 2.66 12.13 -2.58
C VAL A 59 4.09 11.97 -2.06
N ALA A 60 4.67 10.80 -2.27
CA ALA A 60 6.04 10.48 -1.92
C ALA A 60 6.96 10.65 -3.14
N PRO A 61 8.07 11.41 -3.03
CA PRO A 61 9.03 11.55 -4.13
C PRO A 61 9.69 10.21 -4.46
N VAL A 62 10.20 10.08 -5.69
CA VAL A 62 10.91 8.86 -6.12
C VAL A 62 12.11 8.58 -5.19
N PRO A 63 12.32 7.35 -4.70
CA PRO A 63 13.51 7.02 -3.90
C PRO A 63 14.82 7.11 -4.68
N GLY A 64 15.94 7.35 -3.99
CA GLY A 64 17.25 7.53 -4.65
C GLY A 64 17.73 6.34 -5.48
N HIS A 65 17.52 5.11 -5.01
CA HIS A 65 17.89 3.89 -5.76
C HIS A 65 17.05 3.73 -7.04
N MET A 66 15.77 4.11 -6.99
CA MET A 66 14.87 4.06 -8.14
C MET A 66 15.18 5.16 -9.15
N ARG A 67 15.61 6.36 -8.72
CA ARG A 67 16.08 7.41 -9.63
C ARG A 67 17.25 6.93 -10.49
N ARG A 68 18.24 6.28 -9.87
CA ARG A 68 19.36 5.69 -10.60
C ARG A 68 18.90 4.65 -11.62
N ALA A 69 17.96 3.78 -11.25
CA ALA A 69 17.40 2.79 -12.16
C ALA A 69 16.67 3.43 -13.35
N LEU A 70 15.93 4.51 -13.11
CA LEU A 70 15.26 5.28 -14.16
C LEU A 70 16.27 5.95 -15.10
N GLU A 71 17.34 6.53 -14.56
CA GLU A 71 18.40 7.16 -15.35
C GLU A 71 19.10 6.14 -16.28
N GLU A 72 19.32 4.91 -15.83
CA GLU A 72 19.92 3.84 -16.65
C GLU A 72 19.04 3.46 -17.86
N VAL A 73 17.72 3.66 -17.77
CA VAL A 73 16.78 3.44 -18.89
C VAL A 73 16.41 4.73 -19.63
N GLY A 74 17.08 5.85 -19.33
CA GLY A 74 16.87 7.15 -19.98
C GLY A 74 15.63 7.91 -19.51
N MET A 75 15.10 7.60 -18.33
CA MET A 75 13.96 8.28 -17.71
C MET A 75 14.42 9.20 -16.56
N ASP A 76 13.82 10.38 -16.45
CA ASP A 76 14.11 11.32 -15.36
C ASP A 76 13.09 11.17 -14.22
N GLY A 77 13.55 10.71 -13.05
CA GLY A 77 12.71 10.55 -11.87
C GLY A 77 12.05 11.85 -11.37
N ALA A 78 12.64 13.02 -11.62
CA ALA A 78 12.04 14.31 -11.29
C ALA A 78 10.91 14.69 -12.26
N ALA A 79 11.10 14.42 -13.56
CA ALA A 79 10.06 14.58 -14.57
C ALA A 79 8.87 13.64 -14.30
N GLU A 80 9.15 12.39 -13.94
CA GLU A 80 8.12 11.44 -13.48
C GLU A 80 7.41 11.98 -12.25
N ASP A 81 8.15 12.55 -11.30
CA ASP A 81 7.62 13.20 -10.11
C ASP A 81 6.68 14.38 -10.41
N ALA A 82 6.97 15.15 -11.46
CA ALA A 82 6.08 16.19 -11.94
C ALA A 82 4.86 15.64 -12.69
N PHE A 83 5.04 14.56 -13.48
CA PHE A 83 3.98 13.96 -14.28
C PHE A 83 2.83 13.43 -13.45
N ALA A 84 3.07 12.57 -12.44
CA ALA A 84 1.93 12.10 -11.64
C ALA A 84 1.34 13.14 -10.70
N ARG A 85 2.06 14.23 -10.34
CA ARG A 85 1.42 15.37 -9.68
C ARG A 85 0.39 16.05 -10.61
N ARG A 86 0.71 16.18 -11.90
CA ARG A 86 -0.24 16.70 -12.91
C ARG A 86 -1.42 15.78 -13.14
N GLN A 87 -1.17 14.49 -13.42
CA GLN A 87 -2.25 13.52 -13.60
C GLN A 87 -3.18 13.46 -12.38
N ARG A 88 -2.63 13.66 -11.17
CA ARG A 88 -3.41 13.71 -9.95
C ARG A 88 -4.29 14.96 -9.88
N ALA A 89 -3.71 16.14 -10.15
CA ALA A 89 -4.46 17.38 -10.21
C ALA A 89 -5.61 17.30 -11.24
N GLU A 90 -5.34 16.67 -12.39
CA GLU A 90 -6.35 16.41 -13.42
C GLU A 90 -7.43 15.43 -12.94
N ALA A 91 -7.05 14.33 -12.29
CA ALA A 91 -8.01 13.35 -11.75
C ALA A 91 -8.90 13.95 -10.64
N LEU A 92 -8.37 14.86 -9.82
CA LEU A 92 -9.14 15.60 -8.82
C LEU A 92 -10.11 16.58 -9.48
N ALA A 93 -9.66 17.36 -10.47
CA ALA A 93 -10.54 18.26 -11.22
C ALA A 93 -11.67 17.50 -11.93
N ALA A 94 -11.38 16.29 -12.43
CA ALA A 94 -12.37 15.39 -12.99
C ALA A 94 -13.35 14.84 -11.92
N ALA A 95 -12.87 14.56 -10.72
CA ALA A 95 -13.72 14.09 -9.62
C ALA A 95 -14.63 15.21 -9.04
N GLU A 96 -14.17 16.46 -9.05
CA GLU A 96 -14.93 17.64 -8.59
C GLU A 96 -16.02 18.07 -9.60
N THR A 97 -15.92 17.65 -10.87
CA THR A 97 -16.88 17.95 -11.93
C THR A 97 -17.92 16.85 -12.18
N ALA A 98 -17.77 15.68 -11.54
CA ALA A 98 -18.80 14.64 -11.56
C ALA A 98 -19.98 15.08 -10.66
N PRO A 99 -21.24 15.02 -11.14
CA PRO A 99 -22.38 15.35 -10.30
C PRO A 99 -22.41 14.37 -9.11
N ALA A 100 -22.56 14.92 -7.90
CA ALA A 100 -22.84 14.14 -6.73
C ALA A 100 -24.19 13.44 -6.93
N ASP A 101 -24.17 12.21 -7.43
CA ASP A 101 -25.33 11.35 -7.39
C ASP A 101 -25.72 11.18 -5.91
N GLU A 102 -26.88 11.73 -5.56
CA GLU A 102 -27.53 11.62 -4.26
C GLU A 102 -27.89 10.15 -3.98
N GLU A 103 -26.91 9.33 -3.61
CA GLU A 103 -27.17 8.04 -2.98
C GLU A 103 -27.55 8.30 -1.51
N PRO A 104 -28.74 7.88 -1.04
CA PRO A 104 -29.23 8.26 0.28
C PRO A 104 -28.36 7.62 1.36
N VAL A 105 -27.81 8.47 2.24
CA VAL A 105 -27.03 8.10 3.42
C VAL A 105 -27.85 7.18 4.32
N GLU A 106 -27.70 5.86 4.13
CA GLU A 106 -28.22 4.86 5.05
C GLU A 106 -27.41 4.94 6.35
N LYS A 107 -27.97 5.70 7.29
CA LYS A 107 -27.42 6.01 8.61
C LYS A 107 -26.81 4.76 9.25
N LEU A 108 -25.47 4.72 9.30
CA LEU A 108 -24.71 3.78 10.11
C LEU A 108 -25.07 4.02 11.59
N LYS A 109 -26.14 3.36 12.04
CA LYS A 109 -26.61 3.41 13.43
C LYS A 109 -25.42 3.06 14.31
N SER A 110 -25.08 3.99 15.20
CA SER A 110 -24.05 3.80 16.23
C SER A 110 -24.30 2.46 16.93
N ARG A 111 -23.45 1.46 16.67
CA ARG A 111 -23.29 0.33 17.58
C ARG A 111 -22.50 0.85 18.78
N ARG A 112 -23.19 1.66 19.58
CA ARG A 112 -22.79 2.04 20.92
C ARG A 112 -22.73 0.74 21.72
N GLY A 113 -21.52 0.32 22.06
CA GLY A 113 -21.21 -0.67 23.11
C GLY A 113 -21.91 -2.02 23.02
N ARG A 114 -21.27 -3.00 22.40
CA ARG A 114 -21.18 -4.33 23.04
C ARG A 114 -19.74 -4.48 23.50
N GLY A 115 -19.56 -4.43 24.81
CA GLY A 115 -18.27 -4.60 25.45
C GLY A 115 -17.60 -5.86 24.93
N PHE A 116 -16.32 -5.73 24.60
CA PHE A 116 -15.44 -6.87 24.43
C PHE A 116 -15.30 -7.53 25.80
N GLU A 117 -16.07 -8.58 26.07
CA GLU A 117 -15.84 -9.46 27.22
C GLU A 117 -14.59 -10.30 26.90
N ALA A 118 -13.50 -10.01 27.60
CA ALA A 118 -12.32 -10.85 27.57
C ALA A 118 -12.69 -12.27 28.05
N PRO A 119 -12.19 -13.34 27.41
CA PRO A 119 -12.43 -14.69 27.88
C PRO A 119 -11.85 -14.84 29.29
N ARG A 120 -12.70 -15.19 30.25
CA ARG A 120 -12.27 -15.56 31.62
C ARG A 120 -11.33 -16.76 31.49
N GLY A 121 -10.06 -16.55 31.81
CA GLY A 121 -9.08 -17.64 31.92
C GLY A 121 -9.52 -18.67 32.96
N PRO A 122 -9.07 -19.94 32.84
CA PRO A 122 -9.43 -21.00 33.77
C PRO A 122 -8.99 -20.61 35.19
N GLY A 123 -9.96 -20.61 36.12
CA GLY A 123 -9.76 -20.23 37.51
C GLY A 123 -8.72 -21.11 38.18
N SER A 124 -7.67 -20.49 38.70
CA SER A 124 -6.78 -21.11 39.67
C SER A 124 -7.53 -21.30 40.99
N GLY A 125 -8.19 -22.44 41.14
CA GLY A 125 -8.77 -22.88 42.41
C GLY A 125 -7.66 -23.11 43.43
N ARG A 126 -7.52 -22.18 44.38
CA ARG A 126 -6.88 -22.46 45.67
C ARG A 126 -7.92 -23.07 46.60
N GLY A 127 -7.60 -24.24 47.15
CA GLY A 127 -8.32 -24.91 48.23
C GLY A 127 -8.02 -26.42 48.14
N GLY A 128 -7.54 -27.11 49.17
CA GLY A 128 -7.27 -26.75 50.54
C GLY A 128 -6.47 -27.86 51.22
N PHE A 129 -5.82 -27.48 52.31
CA PHE A 129 -5.28 -28.37 53.33
C PHE A 129 -6.39 -29.25 53.94
N GLY A 130 -6.09 -30.52 54.20
CA GLY A 130 -6.93 -31.42 55.00
C GLY A 130 -6.49 -32.89 54.86
N GLY A 131 -5.85 -33.43 55.90
CA GLY A 131 -5.04 -34.65 55.84
C GLY A 131 -5.74 -35.99 56.13
N ARG A 132 -4.94 -37.06 56.06
CA ARG A 132 -4.72 -38.03 57.14
C ARG A 132 -3.48 -38.87 56.83
#